data_AF-A0A346XZ25-F1
#
_entry.id   AF-A0A346XZ25-F1
#
_cell.length_a   1.000
_cell.length_b   1.000
_cell.length_c   1.000
_cell.angle_alpha   90.00
_cell.angle_beta   90.00
_cell.angle_gamma   90.00
#
_symmetry.space_group_name_H-M   'P 1'
#
loop_
_entity.id
_entity.type
_entity.pdbx_description
1 polymer ?
#
loop_
_entity_poly.entity_id
_entity_poly.type
_entity_poly.pdbx_seq_one_letter_code
_entity_poly.pdbx_strand_id
1 'polypeptide(L)'
;MTAETCDHCGADLGDAARFCTECGTPVGGRPIEASETTGVHDGDEPPARLVECEVCGASNAASRPLCAHCGTPLREEVPGGDALPDDWSADPPDPGTAPAPRGRGLDTSPVLLSLVLLAGLVTAGVLLALVTSQVRRTDGPPVAAGVAPSGATASSVVEGHRALQAIDGDATTAWHEGADGPGTGEWLEVQLPGRTEVRRVLVWNGDQADETSFAAHGRAAGIRIEVGGRQFRVDLLDIDGPQAVDLPDGVVDDRVRLVVEAVVGEQPELAISEVVVETSAD
;
A
#
# COMPACT_ATOMS: atom_id res chain seq x y z
N MET A 1 46.16 4.57 -0.96
CA MET A 1 45.50 4.05 0.25
C MET A 1 44.03 4.09 -0.09
N THR A 2 43.49 2.94 -0.47
CA THR A 2 42.12 2.77 -0.98
C THR A 2 41.13 3.00 0.15
N ALA A 3 40.06 3.75 -0.12
CA ALA A 3 38.98 3.92 0.83
C ALA A 3 38.25 2.56 0.95
N GLU A 4 38.44 1.88 2.08
CA GLU A 4 37.78 0.60 2.40
C GLU A 4 36.27 0.78 2.60
N THR A 5 35.78 2.02 2.66
CA THR A 5 34.36 2.33 2.87
C THR A 5 33.92 3.54 2.04
N CYS A 6 32.65 3.54 1.66
CA CYS A 6 32.03 4.61 0.88
C CYS A 6 31.86 5.87 1.73
N ASP A 7 32.45 6.99 1.32
CA ASP A 7 32.41 8.26 2.07
C ASP A 7 31.00 8.86 2.21
N HIS A 8 30.03 8.41 1.39
CA HIS A 8 28.66 8.89 1.44
C HIS A 8 27.76 8.06 2.36
N CYS A 9 27.87 6.73 2.34
CA CYS A 9 26.94 5.85 3.07
C CYS A 9 27.61 4.84 4.00
N GLY A 10 28.95 4.76 4.03
CA GLY A 10 29.70 3.85 4.87
C GLY A 10 29.75 2.39 4.40
N ALA A 11 29.21 2.07 3.23
CA ALA A 11 29.24 0.71 2.69
C ALA A 11 30.67 0.27 2.36
N ASP A 12 30.99 -1.00 2.63
CA ASP A 12 32.29 -1.62 2.36
C ASP A 12 32.55 -1.67 0.84
N LEU A 13 33.69 -1.16 0.39
CA LEU A 13 34.02 -1.06 -1.04
C LEU A 13 35.16 -2.03 -1.35
N GLY A 14 34.90 -3.00 -2.23
CA GLY A 14 35.96 -3.90 -2.71
C GLY A 14 37.07 -3.15 -3.45
N ASP A 15 38.27 -3.73 -3.46
CA ASP A 15 39.56 -3.11 -3.87
C ASP A 15 39.60 -2.44 -5.26
N ALA A 16 38.60 -2.67 -6.12
CA ALA A 16 38.50 -2.13 -7.48
C ALA A 16 37.17 -1.42 -7.79
N ALA A 17 36.36 -1.09 -6.78
CA ALA A 17 35.08 -0.43 -6.97
C ALA A 17 35.26 0.95 -7.63
N ARG A 18 34.57 1.20 -8.76
CA ARG A 18 34.49 2.51 -9.42
C ARG A 18 33.24 3.30 -9.03
N PHE A 19 32.23 2.60 -8.53
CA PHE A 19 30.96 3.14 -8.04
C PHE A 19 30.50 2.28 -6.86
N CYS A 20 29.89 2.89 -5.86
CA CYS A 20 29.24 2.19 -4.77
C CYS A 20 27.98 1.49 -5.28
N THR A 21 27.87 0.18 -5.11
CA THR A 21 26.69 -0.58 -5.55
C THR A 21 25.46 -0.37 -4.66
N GLU A 22 25.66 0.19 -3.46
CA GLU A 22 24.57 0.50 -2.52
C GLU A 22 23.95 1.88 -2.77
N CYS A 23 24.76 2.92 -2.98
CA CYS A 23 24.26 4.30 -3.11
C CYS A 23 24.58 4.98 -4.46
N GLY A 24 25.29 4.30 -5.36
CA GLY A 24 25.65 4.83 -6.68
C GLY A 24 26.77 5.87 -6.70
N THR A 25 27.29 6.28 -5.52
CA THR A 25 28.35 7.30 -5.44
C THR A 25 29.62 6.80 -6.14
N PRO A 26 30.18 7.55 -7.11
CA PRO A 26 31.43 7.20 -7.77
C PRO A 26 32.58 7.21 -6.75
N VAL A 27 33.37 6.14 -6.77
CA VAL A 27 34.49 5.96 -5.83
C VAL A 27 35.74 6.55 -6.48
N GLY A 28 36.28 7.61 -5.87
CA GLY A 28 37.54 8.24 -6.31
C GLY A 28 37.44 9.23 -7.48
N GLY A 29 36.24 9.66 -7.88
CA GLY A 29 36.06 10.68 -8.93
C GLY A 29 35.67 12.05 -8.37
N ARG A 30 36.32 13.13 -8.83
CA ARG A 30 35.76 14.50 -8.67
C ARG A 30 34.41 14.55 -9.40
N PRO A 31 33.37 15.23 -8.86
CA PRO A 31 32.06 15.30 -9.49
C PRO A 31 32.17 15.71 -10.96
N ILE A 32 31.52 14.95 -11.86
CA ILE A 32 31.37 15.38 -13.25
C ILE A 32 30.36 16.53 -13.23
N GLU A 33 30.85 17.75 -13.42
CA GLU A 33 29.99 18.90 -13.67
C GLU A 33 29.17 18.63 -14.94
N ALA A 34 27.86 18.78 -14.82
CA ALA A 34 26.93 18.57 -15.91
C ALA A 34 27.25 19.56 -17.05
N SER A 35 27.75 19.05 -18.18
CA SER A 35 27.80 19.81 -19.43
C SER A 35 26.40 19.81 -20.03
N GLU A 36 25.80 20.99 -20.14
CA GLU A 36 24.65 21.22 -21.01
C GLU A 36 25.01 20.75 -22.42
N THR A 37 24.27 19.78 -22.95
CA THR A 37 24.34 19.43 -24.37
C THR A 37 22.95 19.54 -24.97
N THR A 38 22.79 20.61 -25.74
CA THR A 38 21.76 20.80 -26.74
C THR A 38 21.80 19.64 -27.74
N GLY A 39 20.71 18.89 -27.84
CA GLY A 39 20.60 17.77 -28.76
C GLY A 39 20.64 18.23 -30.23
N VAL A 40 21.56 17.64 -31.00
CA VAL A 40 21.50 17.60 -32.46
C VAL A 40 20.67 16.37 -32.83
N HIS A 41 19.53 16.58 -33.48
CA HIS A 41 18.74 15.51 -34.07
C HIS A 41 19.26 15.25 -35.49
N ASP A 42 19.88 14.09 -35.72
CA ASP A 42 20.07 13.57 -37.08
C ASP A 42 18.72 13.09 -37.61
N GLY A 43 18.05 13.97 -38.35
CA GLY A 43 16.83 13.66 -39.09
C GLY A 43 17.17 13.41 -40.55
N ASP A 44 17.10 12.16 -41.00
CA ASP A 44 16.79 11.79 -42.40
C ASP A 44 16.60 10.28 -42.64
N GLU A 45 16.29 9.48 -41.60
CA GLU A 45 15.95 8.06 -41.81
C GLU A 45 14.42 7.93 -42.00
N PRO A 46 13.93 7.46 -43.16
CA PRO A 46 12.50 7.27 -43.37
C PRO A 46 11.95 6.30 -42.32
N PRO A 47 10.72 6.53 -41.81
CA PRO A 47 10.19 5.77 -40.70
C PRO A 47 10.23 4.28 -41.01
N ALA A 48 10.79 3.51 -40.07
CA ALA A 48 10.93 2.07 -40.22
C ALA A 48 9.55 1.47 -40.54
N ARG A 49 9.43 0.86 -41.73
CA ARG A 49 8.20 0.16 -42.12
C ARG A 49 7.94 -0.95 -41.11
N LEU A 50 6.71 -1.01 -40.57
CA LEU A 50 6.34 -2.00 -39.56
C LEU A 50 5.79 -3.27 -40.20
N VAL A 51 6.13 -4.41 -39.60
CA VAL A 51 5.58 -5.73 -39.90
C VAL A 51 5.07 -6.36 -38.61
N GLU A 52 3.96 -7.09 -38.67
CA GLU A 52 3.41 -7.83 -37.54
C GLU A 52 3.90 -9.27 -37.57
N CYS A 53 4.28 -9.79 -36.41
CA CYS A 53 4.63 -11.19 -36.28
C CYS A 53 3.38 -12.06 -36.42
N GLU A 54 3.38 -12.99 -37.38
CA GLU A 54 2.26 -13.91 -37.59
C GLU A 54 2.01 -14.87 -36.43
N VAL A 55 3.01 -15.11 -35.57
CA VAL A 55 2.90 -16.03 -34.43
C VAL A 55 2.35 -15.35 -33.18
N CYS A 56 2.85 -14.15 -32.85
CA CYS A 56 2.49 -13.50 -31.58
C CYS A 56 1.84 -12.11 -31.74
N GLY A 57 1.68 -11.60 -32.97
CA GLY A 57 1.07 -10.30 -33.26
C GLY A 57 1.93 -9.08 -32.96
N ALA A 58 3.18 -9.24 -32.50
CA ALA A 58 4.01 -8.09 -32.15
C ALA A 58 4.43 -7.28 -33.40
N SER A 59 4.28 -5.96 -33.34
CA SER A 59 4.82 -5.04 -34.34
C SER A 59 6.34 -4.93 -34.23
N ASN A 60 7.04 -5.09 -35.34
CA ASN A 60 8.50 -5.04 -35.46
C ASN A 60 8.90 -4.15 -36.63
N ALA A 61 10.11 -3.59 -36.58
CA ALA A 61 10.71 -2.97 -37.76
C ALA A 61 11.00 -4.05 -38.83
N ALA A 62 10.64 -3.78 -40.09
CA ALA A 62 10.80 -4.71 -41.21
C ALA A 62 12.26 -5.15 -41.45
N SER A 63 13.24 -4.40 -40.96
CA SER A 63 14.66 -4.73 -41.06
C SER A 63 15.11 -5.82 -40.09
N ARG A 64 14.31 -6.18 -39.08
CA ARG A 64 14.68 -7.21 -38.10
C ARG A 64 14.52 -8.62 -38.68
N PRO A 65 15.51 -9.51 -38.53
CA PRO A 65 15.38 -10.90 -38.98
C PRO A 65 14.45 -11.72 -38.08
N LEU A 66 14.37 -11.38 -36.79
CA LEU A 66 13.61 -12.11 -35.77
C LEU A 66 12.70 -11.17 -34.98
N CYS A 67 11.55 -11.69 -34.53
CA CYS A 67 10.63 -11.01 -33.63
C CYS A 67 11.32 -10.67 -32.31
N ALA A 68 11.28 -9.41 -31.89
CA ALA A 68 11.86 -8.99 -30.61
C ALA A 68 11.11 -9.52 -29.37
N HIS A 69 9.89 -10.04 -29.56
CA HIS A 69 9.07 -10.58 -28.49
C HIS A 69 9.20 -12.10 -28.34
N CYS A 70 9.00 -12.87 -29.41
CA CYS A 70 8.98 -14.33 -29.35
C CYS A 70 10.16 -15.02 -30.08
N GLY A 71 10.99 -14.28 -30.82
CA GLY A 71 12.13 -14.83 -31.55
C GLY A 71 11.81 -15.53 -32.88
N THR A 72 10.53 -15.64 -33.29
CA THR A 72 10.16 -16.23 -34.59
C THR A 72 10.75 -15.43 -35.76
N PRO A 73 11.22 -16.09 -36.84
CA PRO A 73 11.67 -15.40 -38.05
C PRO A 73 10.58 -14.51 -38.65
N LEU A 74 10.95 -13.30 -39.05
CA LEU A 74 10.03 -12.36 -39.71
C LEU A 74 10.15 -12.38 -41.24
N ARG A 75 11.09 -13.18 -41.77
CA ARG A 75 11.34 -13.37 -43.21
C ARG A 75 11.89 -14.77 -43.47
N GLU A 76 11.60 -15.31 -44.65
CA GLU A 76 11.98 -16.67 -45.05
C GLU A 76 13.50 -16.89 -45.06
N GLU A 77 14.29 -15.87 -45.44
CA GLU A 77 15.75 -15.95 -45.44
C GLU A 77 16.34 -15.10 -44.31
N VAL A 78 16.93 -15.78 -43.31
CA VAL A 78 17.80 -15.17 -42.29
C VAL A 78 19.26 -15.25 -42.79
N PRO A 79 19.90 -14.13 -43.17
CA PRO A 79 21.29 -14.11 -43.61
C PRO A 79 22.18 -14.55 -42.46
N GLY A 80 23.01 -15.56 -42.70
CA GLY A 80 23.85 -16.20 -41.69
C GLY A 80 23.35 -17.57 -41.22
N GLY A 81 22.32 -18.14 -41.85
CA GLY A 81 21.83 -19.50 -41.63
C GLY A 81 22.46 -20.59 -42.50
N ASP A 82 23.50 -20.27 -43.27
CA ASP A 82 24.28 -21.31 -43.97
C ASP A 82 25.16 -22.04 -42.95
N ALA A 83 25.24 -23.36 -43.08
CA ALA A 83 26.14 -24.19 -42.29
C ALA A 83 27.56 -23.59 -42.30
N LEU A 84 28.21 -23.57 -41.13
CA LEU A 84 29.62 -23.17 -41.00
C LEU A 84 30.46 -23.88 -42.07
N PRO A 85 31.44 -23.19 -42.70
CA PRO A 85 32.25 -23.78 -43.77
C PRO A 85 32.94 -25.07 -43.30
N ASP A 86 33.05 -26.04 -44.22
CA ASP A 86 33.57 -27.40 -43.96
C ASP A 86 35.01 -27.44 -43.40
N ASP A 87 35.73 -26.30 -43.42
CA ASP A 87 37.07 -26.16 -42.87
C ASP A 87 37.09 -25.90 -41.35
N TRP A 88 35.95 -25.60 -40.75
CA TRP A 88 35.82 -25.38 -39.32
C TRP A 88 35.54 -26.68 -38.56
N SER A 89 36.55 -27.54 -38.45
CA SER A 89 36.51 -28.68 -37.51
C SER A 89 37.06 -28.24 -36.16
N ALA A 90 36.17 -27.97 -35.21
CA ALA A 90 36.56 -27.94 -33.81
C ALA A 90 36.81 -29.39 -33.37
N ASP A 91 38.01 -29.68 -32.86
CA ASP A 91 38.26 -30.95 -32.17
C ASP A 91 37.20 -31.14 -31.08
N PRO A 92 36.50 -32.29 -31.01
CA PRO A 92 35.55 -32.53 -29.94
C PRO A 92 36.32 -32.58 -28.62
N PRO A 93 35.98 -31.74 -27.62
CA PRO A 93 36.58 -31.87 -26.31
C PRO A 93 36.18 -33.22 -25.70
N ASP A 94 37.13 -33.83 -25.00
CA ASP A 94 37.00 -35.06 -24.22
C ASP A 94 35.65 -35.11 -23.47
N PRO A 95 34.80 -36.15 -23.67
CA PRO A 95 33.54 -36.27 -22.97
C PRO A 95 33.80 -36.68 -21.51
N GLY A 96 34.28 -35.72 -20.73
CA GLY A 96 34.26 -35.80 -19.29
C GLY A 96 32.85 -36.10 -18.80
N THR A 97 32.75 -36.91 -17.75
CA THR A 97 31.51 -37.37 -17.12
C THR A 97 30.51 -36.23 -16.97
N ALA A 98 29.32 -36.40 -17.56
CA ALA A 98 28.25 -35.40 -17.50
C ALA A 98 27.93 -35.06 -16.03
N PRO A 99 27.96 -33.77 -15.63
CA PRO A 99 27.43 -33.38 -14.34
C PRO A 99 25.92 -33.61 -14.32
N ALA A 100 25.40 -34.07 -13.18
CA ALA A 100 23.98 -34.30 -12.98
C ALA A 100 23.14 -33.07 -13.38
N PRO A 101 21.91 -33.26 -13.92
CA PRO A 101 21.07 -32.16 -14.33
C PRO A 101 20.81 -31.25 -13.12
N ARG A 102 21.39 -30.05 -13.16
CA ARG A 102 20.96 -28.96 -12.27
C ARG A 102 19.57 -28.57 -12.76
N GLY A 103 18.56 -28.78 -11.90
CA GLY A 103 17.20 -28.37 -12.19
C GLY A 103 17.20 -26.92 -12.66
N ARG A 104 16.46 -26.62 -13.73
CA ARG A 104 16.19 -25.25 -14.15
C ARG A 104 15.45 -24.57 -13.00
N GLY A 105 16.18 -23.83 -12.18
CA GLY A 105 15.59 -22.78 -11.38
C GLY A 105 14.84 -21.86 -12.32
N LEU A 106 13.68 -21.37 -11.88
CA LEU A 106 13.01 -20.27 -12.56
C LEU A 106 13.94 -19.06 -12.46
N ASP A 107 14.76 -18.84 -13.48
CA ASP A 107 15.54 -17.61 -13.64
C ASP A 107 14.54 -16.49 -13.95
N THR A 108 13.94 -15.93 -12.89
CA THR A 108 13.11 -14.74 -12.99
C THR A 108 14.03 -13.57 -13.33
N SER A 109 13.92 -13.07 -14.56
CA SER A 109 14.67 -11.88 -14.99
C SER A 109 14.49 -10.78 -13.93
N PRO A 110 15.58 -10.12 -13.47
CA PRO A 110 15.50 -9.12 -12.41
C PRO A 110 14.54 -7.98 -12.79
N VAL A 111 14.44 -7.65 -14.08
CA VAL A 111 13.48 -6.67 -14.61
C VAL A 111 12.03 -7.10 -14.39
N LEU A 112 11.73 -8.39 -14.59
CA LEU A 112 10.38 -8.93 -14.45
C LEU A 112 9.96 -9.01 -12.98
N LEU A 113 10.91 -9.36 -12.10
CA LEU A 113 10.71 -9.28 -10.65
C LEU A 113 10.47 -7.84 -10.20
N SER A 114 11.26 -6.88 -10.68
CA SER A 114 11.09 -5.45 -10.37
C SER A 114 9.73 -4.92 -10.82
N LEU A 115 9.27 -5.26 -12.03
CA LEU A 115 7.97 -4.81 -12.54
C LEU A 115 6.80 -5.40 -11.74
N VAL A 116 6.88 -6.67 -11.34
CA VAL A 116 5.86 -7.31 -10.48
C VAL A 116 5.83 -6.67 -9.10
N LEU A 117 6.98 -6.37 -8.50
CA LEU A 117 7.06 -5.67 -7.21
C LEU A 117 6.50 -4.24 -7.31
N LEU A 118 6.83 -3.51 -8.38
CA LEU A 118 6.31 -2.16 -8.63
C LEU A 118 4.78 -2.17 -8.82
N ALA A 119 4.27 -3.10 -9.64
CA ALA A 119 2.82 -3.27 -9.82
C ALA A 119 2.15 -3.63 -8.49
N GLY A 120 2.75 -4.51 -7.69
CA GLY A 120 2.27 -4.86 -6.36
C GLY A 120 2.21 -3.65 -5.42
N LEU A 121 3.27 -2.82 -5.39
CA LEU A 121 3.35 -1.60 -4.58
C LEU A 121 2.32 -0.55 -5.02
N VAL A 122 2.17 -0.31 -6.33
CA VAL A 122 1.17 0.63 -6.86
C VAL A 122 -0.23 0.15 -6.52
N THR A 123 -0.52 -1.14 -6.71
CA THR A 123 -1.83 -1.72 -6.40
C THR A 123 -2.13 -1.62 -4.90
N ALA A 124 -1.16 -1.95 -4.04
CA ALA A 124 -1.29 -1.80 -2.60
C ALA A 124 -1.50 -0.34 -2.18
N GLY A 125 -0.78 0.60 -2.79
CA GLY A 125 -0.93 2.03 -2.56
C GLY A 125 -2.30 2.56 -2.98
N VAL A 126 -2.82 2.13 -4.13
CA VAL A 126 -4.17 2.49 -4.60
C VAL A 126 -5.25 1.87 -3.70
N LEU A 127 -5.11 0.61 -3.30
CA LEU A 127 -6.03 -0.04 -2.37
C LEU A 127 -6.04 0.66 -1.01
N LEU A 128 -4.86 0.98 -0.46
CA LEU A 128 -4.73 1.75 0.77
C LEU A 128 -5.39 3.12 0.64
N ALA A 129 -5.14 3.85 -0.46
CA ALA A 129 -5.75 5.15 -0.70
C ALA A 129 -7.29 5.08 -0.80
N LEU A 130 -7.84 4.05 -1.44
CA LEU A 130 -9.29 3.84 -1.52
C LEU A 130 -9.90 3.54 -0.16
N VAL A 131 -9.23 2.73 0.68
CA VAL A 131 -9.68 2.44 2.04
C VAL A 131 -9.62 3.70 2.91
N THR A 132 -8.49 4.42 2.90
CA THR A 132 -8.33 5.65 3.70
C THR A 132 -9.22 6.79 3.21
N SER A 133 -9.65 6.81 1.94
CA SER A 133 -10.57 7.84 1.42
C SER A 133 -11.95 7.84 2.09
N GLN A 134 -12.34 6.71 2.70
CA GLN A 134 -13.58 6.62 3.47
C GLN A 134 -13.47 7.34 4.82
N VAL A 135 -12.24 7.63 5.28
CA VAL A 135 -11.96 8.31 6.55
C VAL A 135 -11.41 9.69 6.30
N ARG A 136 -12.24 10.70 6.56
CA ARG A 136 -11.83 12.10 6.50
C ARG A 136 -11.60 12.62 7.92
N ARG A 137 -10.39 13.11 8.18
CA ARG A 137 -10.16 14.01 9.32
C ARG A 137 -10.92 15.30 9.04
N THR A 138 -11.74 15.74 9.98
CA THR A 138 -12.42 17.04 9.86
C THR A 138 -11.56 18.13 10.51
N ASP A 139 -11.25 19.18 9.76
CA ASP A 139 -10.54 20.35 10.29
C ASP A 139 -11.55 21.28 10.99
N GLY A 140 -11.64 21.20 12.32
CA GLY A 140 -12.43 22.11 13.15
C GLY A 140 -13.23 21.40 14.26
N PRO A 141 -13.65 22.12 15.32
CA PRO A 141 -14.54 21.55 16.32
C PRO A 141 -15.86 21.18 15.63
N PRO A 142 -16.30 19.92 15.67
CA PRO A 142 -17.57 19.54 15.09
C PRO A 142 -18.67 20.17 15.95
N VAL A 143 -19.24 21.25 15.43
CA VAL A 143 -20.46 21.82 15.98
C VAL A 143 -21.57 20.87 15.55
N ALA A 144 -21.98 20.00 16.48
CA ALA A 144 -22.91 18.90 16.27
C ALA A 144 -24.16 19.29 15.47
N ALA A 145 -24.22 18.84 14.22
CA ALA A 145 -25.46 18.60 13.48
C ALA A 145 -25.89 17.11 13.59
N GLY A 146 -25.35 16.40 14.57
CA GLY A 146 -25.63 14.99 14.83
C GLY A 146 -27.02 14.75 15.43
N VAL A 147 -27.51 13.53 15.25
CA VAL A 147 -28.71 13.00 15.89
C VAL A 147 -28.39 12.77 17.36
N ALA A 148 -29.14 13.42 18.26
CA ALA A 148 -29.01 13.19 19.70
C ALA A 148 -29.34 11.71 20.03
N PRO A 149 -28.37 10.90 20.49
CA PRO A 149 -28.63 9.52 20.83
C PRO A 149 -29.55 9.38 22.05
N SER A 150 -30.31 8.30 22.12
CA SER A 150 -31.16 7.98 23.28
C SER A 150 -30.46 7.09 24.32
N GLY A 151 -29.30 6.53 24.00
CA GLY A 151 -28.50 5.73 24.92
C GLY A 151 -27.34 5.01 24.23
N ALA A 152 -26.51 4.34 25.02
CA ALA A 152 -25.42 3.50 24.53
C ALA A 152 -25.22 2.28 25.44
N THR A 153 -24.76 1.18 24.84
CA THR A 153 -24.35 -0.05 25.54
C THR A 153 -23.03 -0.57 24.96
N ALA A 154 -22.30 -1.39 25.70
CA ALA A 154 -21.04 -1.96 25.24
C ALA A 154 -20.90 -3.43 25.67
N SER A 155 -19.97 -4.16 25.05
CA SER A 155 -19.60 -5.52 25.42
C SER A 155 -19.08 -5.64 26.85
N SER A 156 -18.31 -4.65 27.28
CA SER A 156 -17.61 -4.57 28.56
C SER A 156 -17.47 -3.09 28.95
N VAL A 157 -17.17 -2.83 30.22
CA VAL A 157 -16.88 -1.47 30.72
C VAL A 157 -15.87 -1.52 31.86
N VAL A 158 -14.97 -0.54 31.91
CA VAL A 158 -14.20 -0.22 33.12
C VAL A 158 -15.07 0.63 34.06
N GLU A 159 -14.87 0.48 35.38
CA GLU A 159 -15.59 1.29 36.38
C GLU A 159 -15.29 2.78 36.15
N GLY A 160 -16.35 3.58 35.95
CA GLY A 160 -16.22 5.02 35.68
C GLY A 160 -16.05 5.40 34.21
N HIS A 161 -15.98 4.42 33.29
CA HIS A 161 -15.79 4.60 31.84
C HIS A 161 -16.87 3.84 31.05
N ARG A 162 -18.14 4.20 31.28
CA ARG A 162 -19.33 3.57 30.71
C ARG A 162 -19.54 3.96 29.25
N ALA A 163 -20.28 3.14 28.52
CA ALA A 163 -20.71 3.39 27.14
C ALA A 163 -21.33 4.79 26.91
N LEU A 164 -22.02 5.35 27.91
CA LEU A 164 -22.64 6.68 27.80
C LEU A 164 -21.64 7.83 27.67
N GLN A 165 -20.39 7.66 28.13
CA GLN A 165 -19.34 8.68 27.97
C GLN A 165 -18.86 8.80 26.52
N ALA A 166 -19.20 7.85 25.65
CA ALA A 166 -18.92 7.94 24.22
C ALA A 166 -20.04 8.64 23.43
N ILE A 167 -21.08 9.17 24.09
CA ILE A 167 -22.21 9.86 23.44
C ILE A 167 -22.69 11.10 24.24
N ASP A 168 -21.88 11.60 25.18
CA ASP A 168 -22.29 12.70 26.06
C ASP A 168 -21.92 14.09 25.53
N GLY A 169 -21.25 14.15 24.38
CA GLY A 169 -20.84 15.39 23.73
C GLY A 169 -19.58 16.00 24.33
N ASP A 170 -18.86 15.27 25.20
CA ASP A 170 -17.59 15.67 25.78
C ASP A 170 -16.48 14.72 25.34
N ALA A 171 -15.71 15.13 24.33
CA ALA A 171 -14.58 14.36 23.82
C ALA A 171 -13.44 14.15 24.84
N THR A 172 -13.49 14.80 26.01
CA THR A 172 -12.52 14.57 27.09
C THR A 172 -12.92 13.46 28.05
N THR A 173 -14.10 12.87 27.87
CA THR A 173 -14.51 11.62 28.51
C THR A 173 -14.50 10.47 27.51
N ALA A 174 -14.49 9.23 28.00
CA ALA A 174 -14.45 8.05 27.13
C ALA A 174 -15.12 6.82 27.75
N TRP A 175 -15.68 5.98 26.87
CA TRP A 175 -15.89 4.57 27.17
C TRP A 175 -14.56 3.84 27.12
N HIS A 176 -14.29 3.00 28.12
CA HIS A 176 -13.15 2.08 28.12
C HIS A 176 -13.68 0.64 28.15
N GLU A 177 -13.14 -0.17 27.26
CA GLU A 177 -13.34 -1.63 27.24
C GLU A 177 -12.75 -2.23 28.52
N GLY A 178 -13.48 -3.13 29.18
CA GLY A 178 -13.12 -3.75 30.46
C GLY A 178 -12.91 -5.27 30.43
N ALA A 179 -12.81 -5.90 29.26
CA ALA A 179 -12.46 -7.30 29.09
C ALA A 179 -10.93 -7.49 29.08
N ASP A 180 -10.52 -8.76 29.19
CA ASP A 180 -9.11 -9.11 29.12
C ASP A 180 -8.61 -9.04 27.68
N GLY A 181 -7.59 -8.22 27.44
CA GLY A 181 -6.87 -8.17 26.16
C GLY A 181 -6.82 -6.76 25.55
N PRO A 182 -6.47 -6.66 24.26
CA PRO A 182 -6.31 -5.37 23.60
C PRO A 182 -7.63 -4.69 23.19
N GLY A 183 -8.78 -5.37 23.33
CA GLY A 183 -10.09 -4.87 22.88
C GLY A 183 -10.54 -5.31 21.48
N THR A 184 -9.81 -6.21 20.80
CA THR A 184 -10.28 -6.78 19.52
C THR A 184 -11.53 -7.62 19.73
N GLY A 185 -12.60 -7.32 18.99
CA GLY A 185 -13.90 -7.97 19.09
C GLY A 185 -14.89 -7.28 20.04
N GLU A 186 -14.41 -6.35 20.85
CA GLU A 186 -15.25 -5.52 21.71
C GLU A 186 -16.10 -4.56 20.88
N TRP A 187 -17.24 -4.17 21.43
CA TRP A 187 -18.21 -3.37 20.70
C TRP A 187 -18.89 -2.32 21.58
N LEU A 188 -19.26 -1.22 20.92
CA LEU A 188 -20.07 -0.12 21.45
C LEU A 188 -21.28 0.06 20.53
N GLU A 189 -22.49 0.03 21.08
CA GLU A 189 -23.74 0.24 20.37
C GLU A 189 -24.41 1.54 20.83
N VAL A 190 -24.66 2.43 19.89
CA VAL A 190 -25.38 3.69 20.06
C VAL A 190 -26.84 3.48 19.67
N GLN A 191 -27.76 3.81 20.57
CA GLN A 191 -29.20 3.78 20.33
C GLN A 191 -29.68 5.16 19.87
N LEU A 192 -30.39 5.21 18.75
CA LEU A 192 -30.99 6.41 18.15
C LEU A 192 -32.43 6.59 18.66
N PRO A 193 -32.98 7.82 18.66
CA PRO A 193 -34.31 8.13 19.19
C PRO A 193 -35.48 7.48 18.41
N GLY A 194 -35.18 6.81 17.30
CA GLY A 194 -36.09 6.06 16.45
C GLY A 194 -35.39 5.67 15.15
N ARG A 195 -36.17 5.16 14.18
CA ARG A 195 -35.65 4.82 12.85
C ARG A 195 -35.14 6.08 12.15
N THR A 196 -33.83 6.15 12.00
CA THR A 196 -33.09 7.33 11.54
C THR A 196 -32.23 6.94 10.35
N GLU A 197 -32.19 7.78 9.31
CA GLU A 197 -31.29 7.56 8.18
C GLU A 197 -29.87 7.95 8.57
N VAL A 198 -29.01 6.97 8.82
CA VAL A 198 -27.61 7.15 9.15
C VAL A 198 -26.80 7.33 7.87
N ARG A 199 -26.17 8.49 7.70
CA ARG A 199 -25.35 8.81 6.51
C ARG A 199 -23.88 8.96 6.82
N ARG A 200 -23.53 9.29 8.06
CA ARG A 200 -22.14 9.40 8.52
C ARG A 200 -22.05 9.08 10.00
N VAL A 201 -20.92 8.50 10.40
CA VAL A 201 -20.55 8.28 11.80
C VAL A 201 -19.20 8.95 12.03
N LEU A 202 -19.12 9.86 13.00
CA LEU A 202 -17.85 10.43 13.46
C LEU A 202 -17.39 9.69 14.71
N VAL A 203 -16.11 9.39 14.77
CA VAL A 203 -15.48 8.66 15.89
C VAL A 203 -14.28 9.44 16.40
N TRP A 204 -14.24 9.70 17.70
CA TRP A 204 -13.07 10.14 18.44
C TRP A 204 -12.43 8.92 19.05
N ASN A 205 -11.44 8.38 18.33
CA ASN A 205 -10.75 7.16 18.69
C ASN A 205 -9.76 7.41 19.84
N GLY A 206 -9.65 6.46 20.78
CA GLY A 206 -8.80 6.60 21.96
C GLY A 206 -9.42 7.43 23.09
N ASP A 207 -8.70 7.51 24.20
CA ASP A 207 -8.99 8.43 25.31
C ASP A 207 -8.39 9.80 24.99
N GLN A 208 -9.23 10.75 24.60
CA GLN A 208 -8.81 12.09 24.17
C GLN A 208 -8.90 13.14 25.27
N ALA A 209 -8.91 12.75 26.56
CA ALA A 209 -8.83 13.68 27.68
C ALA A 209 -7.61 14.62 27.57
N ASP A 210 -6.46 14.04 27.20
CA ASP A 210 -5.24 14.74 26.83
C ASP A 210 -4.29 13.81 26.05
N GLU A 211 -3.16 14.36 25.58
CA GLU A 211 -2.14 13.61 24.82
C GLU A 211 -1.55 12.43 25.62
N THR A 212 -1.48 12.55 26.95
CA THR A 212 -0.96 11.47 27.81
C THR A 212 -1.96 10.32 27.87
N SER A 213 -3.24 10.64 28.09
CA SER A 213 -4.35 9.69 28.05
C SER A 213 -4.45 8.97 26.71
N PHE A 214 -4.29 9.69 25.60
CA PHE A 214 -4.35 9.13 24.24
C PHE A 214 -3.25 8.09 24.00
N ALA A 215 -2.03 8.40 24.43
CA ALA A 215 -0.88 7.50 24.30
C ALA A 215 -0.92 6.32 25.29
N ALA A 216 -1.64 6.46 26.41
CA ALA A 216 -1.67 5.48 27.50
C ALA A 216 -2.71 4.37 27.33
N HIS A 217 -3.61 4.46 26.34
CA HIS A 217 -4.70 3.50 26.11
C HIS A 217 -4.67 2.93 24.69
N GLY A 218 -5.32 1.78 24.52
CA GLY A 218 -5.51 1.14 23.22
C GLY A 218 -6.42 1.97 22.32
N ARG A 219 -6.09 2.01 21.03
CA ARG A 219 -6.85 2.78 20.02
C ARG A 219 -7.25 1.86 18.88
N ALA A 220 -8.48 1.97 18.40
CA ALA A 220 -8.94 1.12 17.30
C ALA A 220 -8.16 1.47 16.02
N ALA A 221 -7.49 0.49 15.41
CA ALA A 221 -6.86 0.63 14.10
C ALA A 221 -7.83 0.26 12.96
N GLY A 222 -8.82 -0.58 13.26
CA GLY A 222 -9.85 -0.97 12.33
C GLY A 222 -11.17 -1.22 13.07
N ILE A 223 -12.26 -0.71 12.52
CA ILE A 223 -13.61 -0.91 13.04
C ILE A 223 -14.54 -1.43 11.95
N ARG A 224 -15.60 -2.11 12.41
CA ARG A 224 -16.76 -2.48 11.60
C ARG A 224 -18.00 -1.84 12.18
N ILE A 225 -18.65 -1.01 11.37
CA ILE A 225 -19.94 -0.41 11.68
C ILE A 225 -21.05 -1.35 11.20
N GLU A 226 -21.92 -1.79 12.10
CA GLU A 226 -23.13 -2.54 11.80
C GLU A 226 -24.37 -1.62 11.97
N VAL A 227 -25.19 -1.52 10.92
CA VAL A 227 -26.42 -0.71 10.92
C VAL A 227 -27.38 -1.25 9.87
N GLY A 228 -28.67 -1.43 10.20
CA GLY A 228 -29.71 -1.87 9.26
C GLY A 228 -29.43 -3.21 8.58
N GLY A 229 -28.65 -4.09 9.21
CA GLY A 229 -28.17 -5.34 8.61
C GLY A 229 -27.03 -5.19 7.59
N ARG A 230 -26.55 -3.96 7.35
CA ARG A 230 -25.36 -3.65 6.55
C ARG A 230 -24.13 -3.60 7.46
N GLN A 231 -22.96 -3.83 6.87
CA GLN A 231 -21.66 -3.75 7.55
C GLN A 231 -20.71 -2.89 6.73
N PHE A 232 -20.01 -1.97 7.38
CA PHE A 232 -18.98 -1.12 6.78
C PHE A 232 -17.69 -1.30 7.56
N ARG A 233 -16.63 -1.78 6.90
CA ARG A 233 -15.30 -1.92 7.51
C ARG A 233 -14.43 -0.75 7.11
N VAL A 234 -13.69 -0.23 8.07
CA VAL A 234 -12.89 0.98 7.88
C VAL A 234 -11.66 0.96 8.79
N ASP A 235 -10.52 1.34 8.24
CA ASP A 235 -9.29 1.54 8.99
C ASP A 235 -9.26 2.97 9.52
N LEU A 236 -9.02 3.14 10.82
CA LEU A 236 -8.90 4.44 11.44
C LEU A 236 -7.44 4.88 11.45
N LEU A 237 -7.22 6.18 11.28
CA LEU A 237 -5.91 6.78 11.47
C LEU A 237 -5.56 6.80 12.96
N ASP A 238 -4.29 6.60 13.29
CA ASP A 238 -3.78 6.71 14.66
C ASP A 238 -3.53 8.19 15.02
N ILE A 239 -4.63 8.92 15.21
CA ILE A 239 -4.65 10.36 15.44
C ILE A 239 -5.73 10.72 16.46
N ASP A 240 -5.50 11.80 17.20
CA ASP A 240 -6.53 12.46 17.99
C ASP A 240 -7.46 13.29 17.08
N GLY A 241 -8.61 13.64 17.64
CA GLY A 241 -9.69 14.33 16.94
C GLY A 241 -10.69 13.40 16.23
N PRO A 242 -11.74 14.01 15.65
CA PRO A 242 -12.80 13.29 14.96
C PRO A 242 -12.34 12.71 13.62
N GLN A 243 -12.82 11.51 13.35
CA GLN A 243 -12.68 10.83 12.07
C GLN A 243 -14.06 10.45 11.53
N ALA A 244 -14.39 10.93 10.34
CA ALA A 244 -15.68 10.68 9.71
C ALA A 244 -15.66 9.42 8.84
N VAL A 245 -16.66 8.56 9.02
CA VAL A 245 -16.94 7.39 8.19
C VAL A 245 -18.25 7.63 7.45
N ASP A 246 -18.18 7.82 6.14
CA ASP A 246 -19.36 8.00 5.29
C ASP A 246 -20.04 6.64 5.03
N LEU A 247 -21.38 6.60 5.08
CA LEU A 247 -22.19 5.43 4.73
C LEU A 247 -22.95 5.71 3.42
N PRO A 248 -22.39 5.28 2.27
CA PRO A 248 -23.01 5.52 0.97
C PRO A 248 -24.45 5.01 0.90
N ASP A 249 -25.30 5.84 0.30
CA ASP A 249 -26.76 5.68 0.18
C ASP A 249 -27.57 5.82 1.48
N GLY A 250 -26.92 6.02 2.63
CA GLY A 250 -27.58 6.06 3.93
C GLY A 250 -28.17 4.71 4.35
N VAL A 251 -28.40 4.53 5.66
CA VAL A 251 -29.02 3.32 6.20
C VAL A 251 -30.02 3.66 7.28
N VAL A 252 -31.27 3.22 7.11
CA VAL A 252 -32.32 3.49 8.11
C VAL A 252 -32.36 2.40 9.18
N ASP A 253 -31.93 2.74 10.39
CA ASP A 253 -32.07 1.90 11.58
C ASP A 253 -32.28 2.74 12.85
N ASP A 254 -32.56 2.10 13.97
CA ASP A 254 -32.64 2.77 15.28
C ASP A 254 -31.38 2.59 16.14
N ARG A 255 -30.35 1.93 15.60
CA ARG A 255 -29.09 1.67 16.30
C ARG A 255 -27.91 1.63 15.33
N VAL A 256 -26.73 1.95 15.85
CA VAL A 256 -25.44 1.83 15.16
C VAL A 256 -24.48 1.13 16.10
N ARG A 257 -23.85 0.03 15.66
CA ARG A 257 -22.85 -0.69 16.45
C ARG A 257 -21.48 -0.55 15.82
N LEU A 258 -20.50 -0.11 16.61
CA LEU A 258 -19.08 -0.14 16.28
C LEU A 258 -18.50 -1.41 16.89
N VAL A 259 -17.87 -2.25 16.07
CA VAL A 259 -17.13 -3.43 16.51
C VAL A 259 -15.66 -3.20 16.21
N VAL A 260 -14.79 -3.36 17.19
CA VAL A 260 -13.33 -3.25 17.01
C VAL A 260 -12.82 -4.49 16.30
N GLU A 261 -12.16 -4.32 15.16
CA GLU A 261 -11.55 -5.42 14.38
C GLU A 261 -10.03 -5.45 14.49
N ALA A 262 -9.39 -4.31 14.75
CA ALA A 262 -7.96 -4.19 14.98
C ALA A 262 -7.67 -3.05 15.96
N VAL A 263 -6.55 -3.18 16.69
CA VAL A 263 -6.11 -2.22 17.71
C VAL A 263 -4.65 -1.86 17.46
N VAL A 264 -4.32 -0.58 17.60
CA VAL A 264 -2.94 -0.07 17.66
C VAL A 264 -2.58 0.23 19.10
N GLY A 265 -1.34 -0.13 19.46
CA GLY A 265 -0.84 -0.04 20.82
C GLY A 265 -0.80 -1.38 21.56
N GLU A 266 0.06 -1.47 22.57
CA GLU A 266 0.12 -2.61 23.52
C GLU A 266 -0.44 -2.24 24.89
N GLN A 267 -1.06 -1.06 24.97
CA GLN A 267 -1.60 -0.50 26.21
C GLN A 267 -2.82 -1.29 26.69
N PRO A 268 -3.06 -1.33 28.01
CA PRO A 268 -4.29 -1.90 28.55
C PRO A 268 -5.49 -1.03 28.13
N GLU A 269 -6.64 -1.68 27.94
CA GLU A 269 -7.96 -1.06 27.76
C GLU A 269 -8.08 -0.17 26.51
N LEU A 270 -8.92 -0.59 25.57
CA LEU A 270 -9.26 0.25 24.41
C LEU A 270 -10.26 1.33 24.83
N ALA A 271 -10.06 2.56 24.32
CA ALA A 271 -10.95 3.68 24.60
C ALA A 271 -11.56 4.28 23.33
N ILE A 272 -12.81 4.77 23.45
CA ILE A 272 -13.47 5.61 22.45
C ILE A 272 -14.10 6.80 23.19
N SER A 273 -13.65 8.00 22.85
CA SER A 273 -14.09 9.23 23.51
C SER A 273 -15.47 9.69 23.09
N GLU A 274 -15.82 9.59 21.80
CA GLU A 274 -17.10 10.14 21.32
C GLU A 274 -17.50 9.47 20.01
N VAL A 275 -18.81 9.26 19.83
CA VAL A 275 -19.43 8.75 18.61
C VAL A 275 -20.63 9.63 18.26
N VAL A 276 -20.52 10.33 17.14
CA VAL A 276 -21.62 11.17 16.62
C VAL A 276 -22.21 10.53 15.36
N VAL A 277 -23.53 10.47 15.30
CA VAL A 277 -24.27 9.94 14.15
C VAL A 277 -24.94 11.08 13.39
N GLU A 278 -24.70 11.20 12.09
CA GLU A 278 -25.28 12.26 11.24
C GLU A 278 -26.23 11.70 10.17
N THR A 279 -27.25 12.49 9.83
CA THR A 279 -28.26 12.19 8.79
C THR A 279 -27.94 12.83 7.45
N SER A 280 -26.78 13.49 7.32
CA SER A 280 -26.24 14.13 6.13
C SER A 280 -24.78 13.74 5.95
N ALA A 281 -24.34 13.63 4.70
CA ALA A 281 -22.93 13.47 4.36
C ALA A 281 -22.59 14.60 3.39
N ASP A 282 -22.24 15.78 3.93
CA ASP A 282 -21.75 16.92 3.15
C ASP A 282 -20.36 16.66 2.55
#